data_AF-A0A955HBK9-F1
#
_entry.id   AF-A0A955HBK9-F1
#
_cell.length_a   1.000
_cell.length_b   1.000
_cell.length_c   1.000
_cell.angle_alpha   90.00
_cell.angle_beta   90.00
_cell.angle_gamma   90.00
#
_symmetry.space_group_name_H-M   'P 1'
#
loop_
_entity.id
_entity.type
_entity.pdbx_description
1 polymer ?
#
loop_
_entity_poly.entity_id
_entity_poly.type
_entity_poly.pdbx_seq_one_letter_code
_entity_poly.pdbx_strand_id
1 'polypeptide(L)' 'MTKMQDIQKKSDAELTELVQSGRKAIQEERFKDIGSRKAGVIRASKTEIARALTELSARRNKVDTK' A
#
# COMPACT_ATOMS: atom_id res chain seq x y z
N MET A 1 -10.42 4.09 1.37
CA MET A 1 -9.04 4.51 1.09
C MET A 1 -8.46 5.04 2.40
N THR A 2 -7.46 4.36 2.92
CA THR A 2 -6.82 4.68 4.22
C THR A 2 -6.10 6.03 4.17
N LYS A 3 -6.32 6.90 5.16
CA LYS A 3 -5.66 8.22 5.21
C LYS A 3 -4.20 8.07 5.65
N MET A 4 -3.34 9.04 5.30
CA MET A 4 -1.92 9.00 5.70
C MET A 4 -1.73 8.97 7.22
N GLN A 5 -2.60 9.64 7.97
CA GLN A 5 -2.58 9.64 9.44
C GLN A 5 -2.75 8.23 10.03
N ASP A 6 -3.51 7.36 9.37
CA ASP A 6 -3.72 5.99 9.82
C ASP A 6 -2.53 5.10 9.44
N ILE A 7 -1.88 5.38 8.29
CA ILE A 7 -0.65 4.71 7.85
C ILE A 7 0.49 4.98 8.85
N GLN A 8 0.63 6.21 9.33
CA GLN A 8 1.68 6.59 10.28
C GLN A 8 1.57 5.87 11.63
N LYS A 9 0.37 5.45 12.03
CA LYS A 9 0.13 4.72 13.28
C LYS A 9 0.49 3.24 13.20
N LYS A 10 0.67 2.69 11.99
CA LYS A 10 1.03 1.29 11.79
C LYS A 10 2.49 1.02 12.12
N SER A 11 2.77 -0.17 12.63
CA SER A 11 4.12 -0.71 12.75
C SER A 11 4.74 -1.04 11.38
N ASP A 12 6.05 -1.19 11.31
CA ASP A 12 6.75 -1.54 10.06
C ASP A 12 6.30 -2.90 9.50
N ALA A 13 5.97 -3.86 10.38
CA ALA A 13 5.41 -5.15 10.01
C ALA A 13 4.04 -4.97 9.33
N GLU A 14 3.13 -4.23 9.95
CA GLU A 14 1.81 -3.95 9.39
C GLU A 14 1.88 -3.15 8.07
N LEU A 15 2.84 -2.24 7.94
CA LEU A 15 3.07 -1.52 6.69
C LEU A 15 3.55 -2.46 5.58
N THR A 16 4.40 -3.42 5.91
CA THR A 16 4.88 -4.44 4.96
C THR A 16 3.75 -5.36 4.52
N GLU A 17 2.93 -5.83 5.46
CA GLU A 17 1.73 -6.62 5.15
C GLU A 17 0.72 -5.86 4.30
N LEU A 18 0.54 -4.56 4.56
CA LEU A 18 -0.33 -3.70 3.75
C LEU A 18 0.18 -3.58 2.30
N VAL A 19 1.49 -3.51 2.10
CA VAL A 19 2.08 -3.51 0.76
C VAL A 19 1.87 -4.85 0.06
N GLN A 20 2.10 -5.97 0.76
CA GLN A 20 1.94 -7.31 0.19
C GLN A 20 0.48 -7.60 -0.19
N SER A 21 -0.45 -7.32 0.71
CA SER A 21 -1.89 -7.48 0.47
C SER A 21 -2.37 -6.58 -0.67
N GLY A 22 -1.93 -5.31 -0.71
CA GLY A 22 -2.24 -4.41 -1.81
C GLY A 22 -1.73 -4.90 -3.17
N ARG A 23 -0.51 -5.46 -3.23
CA ARG A 23 0.05 -6.03 -4.47
C ARG A 23 -0.74 -7.25 -4.93
N LYS A 24 -1.13 -8.12 -3.99
CA LYS A 24 -1.97 -9.29 -4.28
C LYS A 24 -3.36 -8.87 -4.80
N ALA A 25 -3.99 -7.87 -4.18
CA ALA A 25 -5.27 -7.33 -4.66
C ALA A 25 -5.17 -6.76 -6.07
N ILE A 26 -4.08 -6.05 -6.41
CA ILE A 26 -3.84 -5.57 -7.78
C ILE A 26 -3.69 -6.74 -8.75
N GLN A 27 -2.94 -7.78 -8.35
CA GLN A 27 -2.76 -8.98 -9.17
C GLN A 27 -4.11 -9.65 -9.43
N GLU A 28 -4.83 -10.03 -8.38
CA GLU A 28 -6.16 -10.65 -8.48
C GLU A 28 -7.10 -9.84 -9.37
N GLU A 29 -7.15 -8.51 -9.19
CA GLU A 29 -8.02 -7.65 -9.99
C GLU A 29 -7.60 -7.56 -11.47
N ARG A 30 -6.30 -7.66 -11.78
CA ARG A 30 -5.79 -7.66 -13.16
C ARG A 30 -6.05 -8.98 -13.88
N PHE A 31 -6.03 -10.09 -13.15
CA PHE A 31 -6.23 -11.43 -13.70
C PHE A 31 -7.71 -11.83 -13.79
N LYS A 32 -8.63 -10.98 -13.31
CA LYS A 32 -10.07 -11.14 -13.59
C LYS A 32 -10.39 -10.97 -15.08
N ASP A 33 -11.53 -11.53 -15.47
CA ASP A 33 -12.16 -11.32 -16.77
C ASP A 33 -12.37 -9.83 -17.05
N ILE A 34 -12.20 -9.43 -18.31
CA ILE A 34 -12.13 -8.02 -18.74
C ILE A 34 -13.33 -7.20 -18.26
N GLY A 35 -14.54 -7.77 -18.27
CA GLY A 35 -15.77 -7.10 -17.83
C GLY A 35 -15.96 -7.02 -16.31
N SER A 36 -15.20 -7.77 -15.53
CA SER A 36 -15.33 -7.84 -14.06
C SER A 36 -14.27 -7.04 -13.32
N ARG A 37 -13.31 -6.43 -14.03
CA ARG A 37 -12.21 -5.65 -13.45
C ARG A 37 -12.72 -4.32 -12.90
N LYS A 38 -12.43 -4.07 -11.64
CA LYS A 38 -12.75 -2.82 -10.94
C LYS A 38 -11.51 -1.93 -10.89
N ALA A 39 -11.43 -0.98 -11.82
CA ALA A 39 -10.35 0.02 -11.85
C ALA A 39 -10.20 0.81 -10.53
N GLY A 40 -11.32 1.01 -9.81
CA GLY A 40 -11.32 1.65 -8.49
C GLY A 40 -10.52 0.89 -7.44
N VAL A 41 -10.58 -0.45 -7.44
CA VAL A 41 -9.82 -1.31 -6.53
C VAL A 41 -8.33 -1.18 -6.82
N ILE A 42 -7.92 -1.28 -8.09
CA ILE A 42 -6.52 -1.12 -8.51
C ILE A 42 -5.99 0.26 -8.09
N ARG A 43 -6.76 1.32 -8.30
CA ARG A 43 -6.35 2.69 -7.95
C ARG A 43 -6.20 2.85 -6.44
N ALA A 44 -7.16 2.33 -5.67
CA ALA A 44 -7.12 2.38 -4.20
C ALA A 44 -5.89 1.62 -3.66
N SER A 45 -5.68 0.37 -4.10
CA SER A 45 -4.54 -0.45 -3.67
C SER A 45 -3.20 0.18 -4.04
N LYS A 46 -3.06 0.77 -5.24
CA LYS A 46 -1.84 1.51 -5.63
C LYS A 46 -1.56 2.69 -4.71
N THR A 47 -2.61 3.42 -4.32
CA THR A 47 -2.48 4.60 -3.44
C THR A 47 -2.05 4.18 -2.04
N GLU A 48 -2.62 3.08 -1.52
CA GLU A 48 -2.27 2.55 -0.20
C GLU A 48 -0.85 1.99 -0.15
N ILE A 49 -0.43 1.25 -1.19
CA ILE A 49 0.97 0.81 -1.34
C ILE A 49 1.92 2.00 -1.35
N ALA A 50 1.63 3.04 -2.15
CA ALA A 50 2.50 4.20 -2.25
C ALA A 50 2.66 4.89 -0.89
N ARG A 51 1.57 5.10 -0.16
CA ARG A 51 1.59 5.70 1.19
C ARG A 51 2.40 4.87 2.18
N ALA A 52 2.21 3.55 2.20
CA ALA A 52 2.95 2.65 3.09
C ALA A 52 4.45 2.65 2.80
N LEU A 53 4.84 2.59 1.52
CA LEU A 53 6.25 2.66 1.11
C LEU A 53 6.88 4.01 1.43
N THR A 54 6.15 5.11 1.25
CA THR A 54 6.61 6.45 1.65
C THR A 54 6.90 6.51 3.14
N GLU A 55 6.01 5.98 3.97
CA GLU A 55 6.22 5.97 5.42
C GLU A 55 7.42 5.11 5.82
N LEU A 56 7.55 3.89 5.28
CA LEU A 56 8.72 3.03 5.50
C LEU A 56 10.03 3.73 5.10
N SER A 57 10.05 4.39 3.94
CA SER A 57 11.21 5.15 3.49
C SER A 57 11.51 6.34 4.41
N ALA A 58 10.48 7.06 4.87
CA ALA A 58 10.65 8.19 5.79
C ALA A 58 11.22 7.73 7.14
N ARG A 59 10.78 6.57 7.66
CA ARG A 59 11.32 5.97 8.88
C ARG A 59 12.78 5.58 8.73
N ARG A 60 13.14 4.91 7.62
CA ARG A 60 14.52 4.54 7.31
C ARG A 60 15.43 5.77 7.27
N ASN A 61 15.02 6.81 6.55
CA ASN A 61 15.82 8.02 6.44
C ASN A 61 16.04 8.73 7.79
N LYS A 62 15.06 8.69 8.71
CA LYS A 62 15.20 9.25 10.07
C LYS A 62 16.18 8.47 10.95
N VAL A 63 16.33 7.17 10.74
CA VAL A 63 17.33 6.35 11.43
C VAL A 63 18.71 6.69 10.90
N ASP A 64 18.86 6.84 9.58
CA ASP A 64 20.14 7.14 8.93
C ASP A 64 20.66 8.57 9.20
N THR A 65 19.81 9.49 9.69
CA THR A 65 20.21 10.87 10.06
C THR A 65 20.57 11.06 11.53
N LYS A 66 20.56 10.00 12.33
CA LYS A 66 21.02 10.01 13.74
C LYS A 66 22.39 9.37 13.86
#